data_AF-A0A9E1RT40-F1
#
_entry.id   AF-A0A9E1RT40-F1
#
_cell.length_a   1.000
_cell.length_b   1.000
_cell.length_c   1.000
_cell.angle_alpha   90.00
_cell.angle_beta   90.00
_cell.angle_gamma   90.00
#
_symmetry.space_group_name_H-M   'P 1'
#
loop_
_entity.id
_entity.type
_entity.pdbx_description
1 polymer ?
#
loop_
_entity_poly.entity_id
_entity_poly.type
_entity_poly.pdbx_seq_one_letter_code
_entity_poly.pdbx_strand_id
1 'polypeptide(L)'
;MGTASPSNRALPASFDSDGRNTVTAAQGQLVHQSTIEHMNRLAEKLYEVSDNVWCMVGNGLSNQTFVEGPDGLIVIDTGESQEEMQAALDAVRAHTSAPVVAVIYTHFHYCNGTAAFMAAGDDIPIWGHELIPDNLSRIASDVGPVSSRGLIHQFGMSLPTDGPDGMVGGGLGRFYKNPAHGRGTAGYLPPTNLVAEKTTITLAGLQVTLSPAPSDANDNINVFFPELDLCVNNIVWPALFNVFAIRGEEYRDPRILLNGIDEIADFDPEHLVCAHGPPLSGRGEIRDGVIDARDAIQFMWDQTVRGINKGLTLGELIAQVQLPERFDRSYLTQQHYGLVEHHVRQIHAGLRGWFDGNEAELFPLPTIERTQRLIAGFGGRDQVMTQAQEALTGDDIRWALELATWLVRSEVADDGRADGGTPAERGLLANVLRTIAQRTMSANVRNWCLTRALELDGQIDFSRHRGFRAGRSQVLANEPATFVHGLKTTLIPELAAVVDCHIAFVMGNSRSGLHVRRGVAIPTDGTAAEHTVTISHEHWADVISGRLTFADALDSGAATISGDASTVVAALACFEVPSLQG
;
A
#
# COMPACT_ATOMS: atom_id res chain seq x y z
N MET A 1 -44.83 -4.38 19.58
CA MET A 1 -43.54 -4.44 18.86
C MET A 1 -43.58 -3.33 17.83
N GLY A 2 -43.10 -2.14 18.20
CA GLY A 2 -43.06 -0.98 17.30
C GLY A 2 -41.91 -1.18 16.32
N THR A 3 -42.23 -1.16 15.03
CA THR A 3 -41.26 -1.07 13.95
C THR A 3 -40.49 0.23 14.12
N ALA A 4 -39.21 0.15 14.49
CA ALA A 4 -38.32 1.28 14.36
C ALA A 4 -38.37 1.73 12.88
N SER A 5 -38.74 2.99 12.68
CA SER A 5 -38.67 3.63 11.37
C SER A 5 -37.24 3.51 10.86
N PRO A 6 -37.00 3.04 9.61
CA PRO A 6 -35.66 3.07 9.03
C PRO A 6 -35.29 4.55 8.84
N SER A 7 -34.57 5.10 9.82
CA SER A 7 -34.11 6.49 9.76
C SER A 7 -33.14 6.65 8.60
N ASN A 8 -33.58 7.44 7.62
CA ASN A 8 -32.81 8.23 6.67
C ASN A 8 -31.74 7.52 5.81
N ARG A 9 -32.16 7.15 4.58
CA ARG A 9 -31.36 7.08 3.34
C ARG A 9 -29.87 6.74 3.55
N ALA A 10 -29.57 5.46 3.73
CA ALA A 10 -28.24 4.92 3.94
C ALA A 10 -27.35 5.07 2.70
N LEU A 11 -26.79 6.27 2.50
CA LEU A 11 -25.56 6.41 1.73
C LEU A 11 -24.40 5.90 2.60
N PRO A 12 -23.41 5.19 2.02
CA PRO A 12 -22.32 4.65 2.81
C PRO A 12 -21.53 5.75 3.51
N ALA A 13 -21.15 5.49 4.78
CA ALA A 13 -20.38 6.40 5.64
C ALA A 13 -18.89 6.55 5.22
N SER A 14 -18.61 6.59 3.91
CA SER A 14 -17.25 6.78 3.36
C SER A 14 -16.80 8.25 3.43
N PHE A 15 -17.75 9.18 3.42
CA PHE A 15 -17.56 10.60 3.67
C PHE A 15 -18.90 11.23 4.05
N ASP A 16 -18.86 12.33 4.80
CA ASP A 16 -20.08 13.02 5.23
C ASP A 16 -20.87 13.62 4.05
N SER A 17 -22.19 13.54 4.14
CA SER A 17 -23.09 14.09 3.11
C SER A 17 -23.03 15.62 3.00
N ASP A 18 -22.62 16.31 4.06
CA ASP A 18 -22.49 17.76 4.12
C ASP A 18 -21.18 18.16 4.81
N GLY A 19 -20.86 19.46 4.80
CA GLY A 19 -19.61 19.99 5.35
C GLY A 19 -19.61 20.24 6.86
N ARG A 20 -20.62 19.79 7.63
CA ARG A 20 -20.79 20.21 9.04
C ARG A 20 -19.62 19.83 9.95
N ASN A 21 -18.96 18.71 9.64
CA ASN A 21 -17.81 18.20 10.38
C ASN A 21 -16.48 18.56 9.70
N THR A 22 -16.49 19.34 8.62
CA THR A 22 -15.25 19.83 8.01
C THR A 22 -14.73 21.04 8.79
N VAL A 23 -13.47 20.98 9.20
CA VAL A 23 -12.79 21.99 10.01
C VAL A 23 -11.41 22.31 9.42
N THR A 24 -10.82 23.43 9.85
CA THR A 24 -9.47 23.84 9.47
C THR A 24 -8.46 23.38 10.52
N ALA A 25 -7.49 22.57 10.12
CA ALA A 25 -6.37 22.13 10.95
C ALA A 25 -5.27 23.21 11.05
N ALA A 26 -4.25 22.95 11.88
CA ALA A 26 -3.27 23.95 12.31
C ALA A 26 -2.46 24.61 11.19
N GLN A 27 -2.22 23.93 10.05
CA GLN A 27 -1.50 24.49 8.91
C GLN A 27 -2.45 24.89 7.76
N GLY A 28 -3.75 25.06 8.05
CA GLY A 28 -4.75 25.50 7.07
C GLY A 28 -5.42 24.37 6.29
N GLN A 29 -5.16 23.10 6.61
CA GLN A 29 -5.76 21.95 5.94
C GLN A 29 -7.25 21.84 6.26
N LEU A 30 -8.08 21.62 5.25
CA LEU A 30 -9.52 21.38 5.45
C LEU A 30 -9.76 19.87 5.57
N VAL A 31 -10.22 19.41 6.74
CA VAL A 31 -10.33 17.98 7.09
C VAL A 31 -11.64 17.69 7.82
N HIS A 32 -12.04 16.42 7.85
CA HIS A 32 -13.05 15.97 8.79
C HIS A 32 -12.53 16.13 10.24
N GLN A 33 -13.37 16.57 11.18
CA GLN A 33 -12.96 16.93 12.54
C GLN A 33 -12.31 15.78 13.33
N SER A 34 -12.79 14.55 13.14
CA SER A 34 -12.21 13.38 13.80
C SER A 34 -10.77 13.10 13.36
N THR A 35 -10.36 13.58 12.18
CA THR A 35 -8.96 13.46 11.72
C THR A 35 -8.02 14.21 12.65
N ILE A 36 -8.44 15.32 13.26
CA ILE A 36 -7.60 16.07 14.20
C ILE A 36 -7.34 15.24 15.46
N GLU A 37 -8.40 14.69 16.05
CA GLU A 37 -8.27 13.83 17.23
C GLU A 37 -7.43 12.59 16.93
N HIS A 38 -7.66 11.96 15.77
CA HIS A 38 -6.89 10.80 15.33
C HIS A 38 -5.41 11.13 15.13
N MET A 39 -5.07 12.26 14.50
CA MET A 39 -3.67 12.65 14.34
C MET A 39 -2.99 13.03 15.66
N ASN A 40 -3.73 13.59 16.62
CA ASN A 40 -3.22 13.83 17.97
C ASN A 40 -2.87 12.51 18.68
N ARG A 41 -3.68 11.46 18.45
CA ARG A 41 -3.41 10.10 18.97
C ARG A 41 -2.12 9.51 18.41
N LEU A 42 -1.79 9.84 17.17
CA LEU A 42 -0.58 9.42 16.46
C LEU A 42 0.60 10.40 16.63
N ALA A 43 0.52 11.36 17.56
CA ALA A 43 1.59 12.29 17.82
C ALA A 43 2.89 11.57 18.23
N GLU A 44 4.02 12.18 17.86
CA GLU A 44 5.33 11.61 18.15
C GLU A 44 5.57 11.54 19.67
N LYS A 45 5.78 10.33 20.19
CA LYS A 45 6.00 10.08 21.61
C LYS A 45 6.62 8.72 21.82
N LEU A 46 7.63 8.66 22.69
CA LEU A 46 8.06 7.41 23.31
C LEU A 46 7.11 7.09 24.48
N TYR A 47 6.37 6.01 24.36
CA TYR A 47 5.53 5.49 25.42
C TYR A 47 6.33 4.51 26.26
N GLU A 48 6.36 4.71 27.58
CA GLU A 48 6.71 3.68 28.55
C GLU A 48 5.44 2.85 28.79
N VAL A 49 5.39 1.65 28.22
CA VAL A 49 4.19 0.79 28.20
C VAL A 49 4.01 0.09 29.55
N SER A 50 5.12 -0.42 30.07
CA SER A 50 5.31 -1.02 31.38
C SER A 50 6.78 -0.85 31.77
N ASP A 51 7.17 -1.32 32.96
CA ASP A 51 8.58 -1.46 33.31
C ASP A 51 9.30 -2.24 32.20
N ASN A 52 10.43 -1.70 31.72
CA ASN A 52 11.29 -2.31 30.69
C ASN A 52 10.68 -2.45 29.28
N VAL A 53 9.53 -1.82 29.00
CA VAL A 53 8.91 -1.86 27.67
C VAL A 53 8.63 -0.45 27.17
N TRP A 54 9.19 -0.11 26.00
CA TRP A 54 8.99 1.18 25.35
C TRP A 54 8.50 1.03 23.92
N CYS A 55 7.66 1.96 23.47
CA CYS A 55 7.16 2.00 22.10
C CYS A 55 7.25 3.43 21.55
N MET A 56 8.06 3.63 20.51
CA MET A 56 8.15 4.89 19.80
C MET A 56 7.02 4.99 18.78
N VAL A 57 6.10 5.91 19.01
CA VAL A 57 4.93 6.15 18.15
C VAL A 57 5.11 7.48 17.43
N GLY A 58 4.61 7.58 16.19
CA GLY A 58 4.52 8.83 15.44
C GLY A 58 5.84 9.35 14.84
N ASN A 59 6.93 8.60 14.99
CA ASN A 59 8.24 8.85 14.36
C ASN A 59 8.24 8.55 12.84
N GLY A 60 7.34 7.67 12.41
CA GLY A 60 7.11 7.26 11.02
C GLY A 60 5.68 6.75 10.80
N LEU A 61 5.50 5.80 9.89
CA LEU A 61 4.22 5.14 9.66
C LEU A 61 4.01 4.04 10.72
N SER A 62 5.05 3.26 10.98
CA SER A 62 5.09 2.23 11.99
C SER A 62 5.68 2.72 13.30
N ASN A 63 5.49 1.92 14.34
CA ASN A 63 6.14 2.06 15.62
C ASN A 63 7.45 1.27 15.66
N GLN A 64 8.34 1.65 16.57
CA GLN A 64 9.51 0.85 16.95
C GLN A 64 9.36 0.47 18.43
N THR A 65 9.33 -0.82 18.72
CA THR A 65 9.10 -1.32 20.09
C THR A 65 10.38 -1.91 20.67
N PHE A 66 10.60 -1.68 21.96
CA PHE A 66 11.81 -2.05 22.69
C PHE A 66 11.40 -2.80 23.95
N VAL A 67 11.92 -4.01 24.13
CA VAL A 67 11.63 -4.86 25.29
C VAL A 67 12.95 -5.25 25.94
N GLU A 68 13.22 -4.77 27.14
CA GLU A 68 14.43 -5.10 27.89
C GLU A 68 14.18 -6.33 28.78
N GLY A 69 14.97 -7.38 28.52
CA GLY A 69 15.05 -8.57 29.34
C GLY A 69 16.36 -8.62 30.15
N PRO A 70 16.54 -9.66 31.00
CA PRO A 70 17.75 -9.83 31.81
C PRO A 70 19.08 -9.73 31.06
N ASP A 71 19.12 -10.18 29.80
CA ASP A 71 20.37 -10.27 29.03
C ASP A 71 20.56 -9.12 28.03
N GLY A 72 19.56 -8.26 27.83
CA GLY A 72 19.66 -7.13 26.91
C GLY A 72 18.32 -6.65 26.32
N LEU A 73 18.42 -5.79 25.32
CA LEU A 73 17.30 -5.15 24.64
C LEU A 73 16.90 -5.92 23.37
N ILE A 74 15.62 -6.28 23.28
CA ILE A 74 14.99 -6.79 22.06
C ILE A 74 14.37 -5.60 21.32
N VAL A 75 14.66 -5.48 20.03
CA VAL A 75 14.04 -4.50 19.12
C VAL A 75 12.97 -5.21 18.29
N ILE A 76 11.75 -4.67 18.24
CA ILE A 76 10.65 -5.20 17.44
C ILE A 76 10.23 -4.13 16.44
N ASP A 77 10.37 -4.47 15.16
CA ASP A 77 10.30 -3.57 14.00
C ASP A 77 11.31 -2.42 14.03
N THR A 78 11.68 -1.94 12.84
CA THR A 78 12.76 -0.95 12.64
C THR A 78 12.37 0.20 11.71
N GLY A 79 11.10 0.31 11.32
CA GLY A 79 10.63 1.40 10.47
C GLY A 79 11.07 1.31 9.01
N GLU A 80 10.95 2.44 8.31
CA GLU A 80 11.14 2.55 6.86
C GLU A 80 12.56 3.00 6.47
N SER A 81 13.39 3.42 7.44
CA SER A 81 14.78 3.81 7.18
C SER A 81 15.70 3.74 8.40
N GLN A 82 17.01 3.76 8.13
CA GLN A 82 18.04 3.81 9.18
C GLN A 82 17.93 5.06 10.05
N GLU A 83 17.63 6.22 9.46
CA GLU A 83 17.46 7.48 10.18
C GLU A 83 16.24 7.46 11.11
N GLU A 84 15.13 6.85 10.66
CA GLU A 84 13.95 6.64 11.50
C GLU A 84 14.29 5.77 12.72
N MET A 85 14.96 4.63 12.49
CA MET A 85 15.38 3.74 13.56
C MET A 85 16.37 4.40 14.52
N GLN A 86 17.32 5.18 14.01
CA GLN A 86 18.29 5.89 14.84
C GLN A 86 17.59 6.88 15.77
N ALA A 87 16.61 7.63 15.28
CA ALA A 87 15.82 8.54 16.12
C ALA A 87 15.06 7.81 17.24
N ALA A 88 14.49 6.64 16.94
CA ALA A 88 13.82 5.80 17.94
C ALA A 88 14.81 5.22 18.97
N LEU A 89 16.00 4.81 18.54
CA LEU A 89 17.07 4.35 19.43
C LEU A 89 17.53 5.48 20.36
N ASP A 90 17.79 6.67 19.82
CA ASP A 90 18.22 7.81 20.63
C ASP A 90 17.18 8.14 21.73
N ALA A 91 15.89 8.04 21.41
CA ALA A 91 14.81 8.23 22.37
C ALA A 91 14.81 7.17 23.49
N VAL A 92 14.90 5.87 23.15
CA VAL A 92 14.87 4.79 24.17
C VAL A 92 16.16 4.76 25.00
N ARG A 93 17.29 5.21 24.44
CA ARG A 93 18.58 5.27 25.14
C ARG A 93 18.62 6.28 26.29
N ALA A 94 17.64 7.17 26.39
CA ALA A 94 17.43 8.00 27.58
C ALA A 94 16.91 7.20 28.79
N HIS A 95 16.38 5.99 28.57
CA HIS A 95 15.76 5.14 29.59
C HIS A 95 16.58 3.88 29.88
N THR A 96 17.32 3.36 28.90
CA THR A 96 18.12 2.13 29.05
C THR A 96 19.47 2.17 28.34
N SER A 97 20.48 1.58 28.97
CA SER A 97 21.80 1.33 28.40
C SER A 97 22.01 -0.14 27.97
N ALA A 98 21.00 -0.99 28.07
CA ALA A 98 21.10 -2.41 27.72
C ALA A 98 21.48 -2.60 26.24
N PRO A 99 22.46 -3.46 25.91
CA PRO A 99 22.86 -3.70 24.52
C PRO A 99 21.70 -4.31 23.73
N VAL A 100 21.59 -4.00 22.43
CA VAL A 100 20.65 -4.72 21.57
C VAL A 100 21.18 -6.14 21.38
N VAL A 101 20.37 -7.13 21.72
CA VAL A 101 20.73 -8.56 21.66
C VAL A 101 19.84 -9.36 20.73
N ALA A 102 18.73 -8.79 20.25
CA ALA A 102 17.89 -9.42 19.24
C ALA A 102 17.03 -8.41 18.49
N VAL A 103 16.64 -8.78 17.26
CA VAL A 103 15.65 -8.07 16.45
C VAL A 103 14.52 -9.03 16.10
N ILE A 104 13.28 -8.56 16.12
CA ILE A 104 12.10 -9.29 15.63
C ILE A 104 11.43 -8.40 14.58
N TYR A 105 11.17 -8.93 13.39
CA TYR A 105 10.29 -8.31 12.42
C TYR A 105 8.89 -8.89 12.56
N THR A 106 7.88 -8.04 12.76
CA THR A 106 6.49 -8.48 12.71
C THR A 106 6.12 -8.93 11.31
N HIS A 107 6.62 -8.24 10.27
CA HIS A 107 6.46 -8.57 8.85
C HIS A 107 7.37 -7.70 7.97
N PHE A 108 7.34 -7.89 6.64
CA PHE A 108 8.29 -7.27 5.71
C PHE A 108 8.22 -5.74 5.53
N HIS A 109 7.16 -5.05 5.99
CA HIS A 109 7.07 -3.59 5.73
C HIS A 109 8.07 -2.79 6.58
N TYR A 110 8.30 -3.15 7.84
CA TYR A 110 9.00 -2.30 8.83
C TYR A 110 10.39 -2.82 9.20
N CYS A 111 11.11 -3.36 8.24
CA CYS A 111 12.43 -3.96 8.43
C CYS A 111 13.59 -3.09 7.90
N ASN A 112 13.31 -1.91 7.35
CA ASN A 112 14.28 -1.11 6.60
C ASN A 112 15.23 -0.26 7.47
N GLY A 113 15.08 -0.22 8.78
CA GLY A 113 15.96 0.56 9.66
C GLY A 113 17.03 -0.24 10.39
N THR A 114 17.09 -1.55 10.18
CA THR A 114 17.93 -2.46 10.98
C THR A 114 19.42 -2.11 10.92
N ALA A 115 19.92 -1.70 9.74
CA ALA A 115 21.31 -1.34 9.55
C ALA A 115 21.76 -0.05 10.27
N ALA A 116 20.87 0.63 10.99
CA ALA A 116 21.21 1.80 11.81
C ALA A 116 22.14 1.46 12.98
N PHE A 117 22.04 0.24 13.52
CA PHE A 117 22.77 -0.16 14.73
C PHE A 117 23.50 -1.50 14.61
N MET A 118 23.39 -2.19 13.48
CA MET A 118 24.09 -3.44 13.21
C MET A 118 24.47 -3.56 11.73
N ALA A 119 25.61 -4.17 11.44
CA ALA A 119 26.06 -4.45 10.09
C ALA A 119 25.68 -5.86 9.63
N ALA A 120 25.72 -6.09 8.31
CA ALA A 120 25.58 -7.44 7.77
C ALA A 120 26.72 -8.34 8.28
N GLY A 121 26.37 -9.45 8.92
CA GLY A 121 27.32 -10.40 9.50
C GLY A 121 27.58 -10.21 11.01
N ASP A 122 26.95 -9.22 11.65
CA ASP A 122 26.91 -9.14 13.11
C ASP A 122 26.13 -10.32 13.70
N ASP A 123 26.52 -10.79 14.88
CA ASP A 123 25.97 -11.99 15.54
C ASP A 123 24.68 -11.72 16.36
N ILE A 124 23.95 -10.64 16.03
CA ILE A 124 22.66 -10.33 16.66
C ILE A 124 21.58 -11.14 15.94
N PRO A 125 20.86 -12.05 16.61
CA PRO A 125 19.79 -12.82 15.97
C PRO A 125 18.65 -11.91 15.51
N ILE A 126 18.25 -12.09 14.24
CA ILE A 126 17.09 -11.44 13.64
C ILE A 126 16.04 -12.52 13.40
N TRP A 127 14.89 -12.40 14.05
CA TRP A 127 13.75 -13.29 13.89
C TRP A 127 12.71 -12.66 12.98
N GLY A 128 12.11 -13.47 12.10
CA GLY A 128 11.03 -13.03 11.23
C GLY A 128 10.38 -14.21 10.54
N HIS A 129 9.23 -13.99 9.93
CA HIS A 129 8.55 -15.02 9.16
C HIS A 129 9.36 -15.44 7.92
N GLU A 130 9.27 -16.72 7.53
CA GLU A 130 10.05 -17.27 6.40
C GLU A 130 9.78 -16.59 5.04
N LEU A 131 8.61 -15.97 4.91
CA LEU A 131 8.12 -15.33 3.67
C LEU A 131 8.55 -13.86 3.50
N ILE A 132 9.23 -13.26 4.49
CA ILE A 132 9.69 -11.86 4.41
C ILE A 132 10.57 -11.61 3.16
N PRO A 133 11.60 -12.44 2.86
CA PRO A 133 12.45 -12.23 1.68
C PRO A 133 11.66 -12.29 0.36
N ASP A 134 10.73 -13.24 0.26
CA ASP A 134 9.90 -13.43 -0.94
C ASP A 134 8.98 -12.21 -1.15
N ASN A 135 8.34 -11.72 -0.10
CA ASN A 135 7.47 -10.55 -0.16
C ASN A 135 8.21 -9.27 -0.59
N LEU A 136 9.43 -9.05 -0.09
CA LEU A 136 10.26 -7.92 -0.50
C LEU A 136 10.59 -7.97 -2.00
N SER A 137 10.91 -9.16 -2.53
CA SER A 137 11.27 -9.32 -3.94
C SER A 137 10.07 -9.13 -4.89
N ARG A 138 8.87 -9.57 -4.50
CA ARG A 138 7.66 -9.56 -5.35
C ARG A 138 7.25 -8.15 -5.76
N ILE A 139 7.31 -7.19 -4.83
CA ILE A 139 6.78 -5.82 -4.99
C ILE A 139 7.47 -5.03 -6.11
N ALA A 140 8.72 -5.39 -6.45
CA ALA A 140 9.52 -4.65 -7.43
C ALA A 140 9.18 -4.95 -8.90
N SER A 141 8.36 -5.98 -9.18
CA SER A 141 8.27 -6.60 -10.51
C SER A 141 7.07 -6.14 -11.36
N ASP A 142 6.17 -7.05 -11.73
CA ASP A 142 5.22 -6.95 -12.85
C ASP A 142 4.27 -5.73 -12.78
N VAL A 143 3.96 -5.26 -11.58
CA VAL A 143 3.08 -4.10 -11.31
C VAL A 143 3.83 -2.91 -10.69
N GLY A 144 5.16 -2.90 -10.75
CA GLY A 144 6.01 -1.89 -10.11
C GLY A 144 5.59 -0.42 -10.33
N PRO A 145 5.35 0.03 -11.58
CA PRO A 145 4.96 1.42 -11.84
C PRO A 145 3.62 1.81 -11.19
N VAL A 146 2.60 0.94 -11.25
CA VAL A 146 1.31 1.22 -10.60
C VAL A 146 1.42 1.16 -9.09
N SER A 147 2.22 0.24 -8.53
CA SER A 147 2.52 0.18 -7.09
C SER A 147 3.17 1.46 -6.58
N SER A 148 4.19 1.98 -7.29
CA SER A 148 4.83 3.26 -6.93
C SER A 148 3.86 4.44 -7.01
N ARG A 149 3.05 4.53 -8.07
CA ARG A 149 2.02 5.57 -8.19
C ARG A 149 0.98 5.46 -7.08
N GLY A 150 0.55 4.25 -6.75
CA GLY A 150 -0.42 3.96 -5.69
C GLY A 150 0.08 4.38 -4.31
N LEU A 151 1.35 4.14 -4.00
CA LEU A 151 2.00 4.63 -2.77
C LEU A 151 1.94 6.16 -2.65
N ILE A 152 2.27 6.88 -3.72
CA ILE A 152 2.23 8.35 -3.72
C ILE A 152 0.82 8.86 -3.44
N HIS A 153 -0.20 8.25 -4.05
CA HIS A 153 -1.59 8.65 -3.84
C HIS A 153 -2.07 8.33 -2.42
N GLN A 154 -1.87 7.09 -1.96
CA GLN A 154 -2.39 6.65 -0.67
C GLN A 154 -1.76 7.41 0.51
N PHE A 155 -0.46 7.68 0.44
CA PHE A 155 0.27 8.33 1.52
C PHE A 155 0.50 9.83 1.30
N GLY A 156 -0.09 10.42 0.25
CA GLY A 156 -0.04 11.86 0.02
C GLY A 156 1.37 12.41 -0.16
N MET A 157 2.29 11.62 -0.71
CA MET A 157 3.74 11.95 -0.75
C MET A 157 4.08 13.17 -1.62
N SER A 158 3.11 13.67 -2.38
CA SER A 158 3.24 14.86 -3.23
C SER A 158 2.29 16.00 -2.83
N LEU A 159 1.58 15.85 -1.70
CA LEU A 159 0.74 16.92 -1.17
C LEU A 159 1.60 18.03 -0.56
N PRO A 160 1.16 19.29 -0.61
CA PRO A 160 1.83 20.39 0.08
C PRO A 160 1.80 20.17 1.60
N THR A 161 2.68 20.86 2.32
CA THR A 161 2.76 20.77 3.79
C THR A 161 1.71 21.63 4.50
N ASP A 162 1.14 22.62 3.81
CA ASP A 162 0.19 23.59 4.33
C ASP A 162 -0.95 23.86 3.33
N GLY A 163 -1.90 24.70 3.75
CA GLY A 163 -3.07 25.08 2.96
C GLY A 163 -4.17 24.00 2.95
N PRO A 164 -5.30 24.27 2.27
CA PRO A 164 -6.50 23.40 2.34
C PRO A 164 -6.27 21.97 1.86
N ASP A 165 -5.37 21.79 0.88
CA ASP A 165 -4.98 20.51 0.29
C ASP A 165 -3.74 19.88 0.96
N GLY A 166 -3.28 20.46 2.08
CA GLY A 166 -2.09 20.02 2.76
C GLY A 166 -2.18 18.60 3.33
N MET A 167 -1.02 17.96 3.44
CA MET A 167 -0.83 16.68 4.11
C MET A 167 -1.17 16.78 5.60
N VAL A 168 -1.80 15.74 6.12
CA VAL A 168 -2.26 15.68 7.52
C VAL A 168 -1.74 14.42 8.20
N GLY A 169 -1.78 13.27 7.52
CA GLY A 169 -1.19 12.04 7.99
C GLY A 169 -1.55 10.83 7.13
N GLY A 170 -1.00 9.66 7.48
CA GLY A 170 -1.20 8.39 6.78
C GLY A 170 -2.29 7.49 7.40
N GLY A 171 -2.98 7.94 8.45
CA GLY A 171 -4.04 7.18 9.12
C GLY A 171 -3.57 6.08 10.08
N LEU A 172 -2.44 5.41 9.82
CA LEU A 172 -1.79 4.50 10.78
C LEU A 172 -0.59 5.13 11.48
N GLY A 173 -0.01 6.14 10.86
CA GLY A 173 1.07 6.98 11.39
C GLY A 173 1.06 8.34 10.69
N ARG A 174 2.00 9.21 11.05
CA ARG A 174 2.01 10.60 10.55
C ARG A 174 2.58 10.70 9.14
N PHE A 175 3.59 9.90 8.84
CA PHE A 175 4.32 9.99 7.58
C PHE A 175 4.68 8.61 7.07
N TYR A 176 4.54 8.35 5.77
CA TYR A 176 5.19 7.17 5.18
C TYR A 176 6.72 7.34 5.18
N LYS A 177 7.20 8.54 4.82
CA LYS A 177 8.58 8.97 5.02
C LYS A 177 8.59 10.30 5.73
N ASN A 178 9.08 10.34 6.96
CA ASN A 178 9.15 11.56 7.74
C ASN A 178 10.17 12.52 7.11
N PRO A 179 9.78 13.73 6.69
CA PRO A 179 10.70 14.70 6.09
C PRO A 179 11.86 15.10 7.03
N ALA A 180 11.69 14.95 8.35
CA ALA A 180 12.74 15.18 9.34
C ALA A 180 13.90 14.17 9.25
N HIS A 181 13.65 12.98 8.70
CA HIS A 181 14.63 11.88 8.60
C HIS A 181 15.49 11.93 7.33
N GLY A 182 15.45 13.06 6.60
CA GLY A 182 16.31 13.30 5.47
C GLY A 182 16.06 12.35 4.30
N ARG A 183 17.07 11.55 3.92
CA ARG A 183 17.04 10.75 2.68
C ARG A 183 16.21 9.47 2.80
N GLY A 184 16.01 8.95 4.01
CA GLY A 184 15.36 7.67 4.23
C GLY A 184 16.17 6.51 3.63
N THR A 185 17.37 6.29 4.16
CA THR A 185 18.30 5.25 3.71
C THR A 185 17.78 3.87 4.13
N ALA A 186 17.53 2.98 3.15
CA ALA A 186 17.14 1.61 3.43
C ALA A 186 18.30 0.83 4.08
N GLY A 187 17.95 -0.08 4.97
CA GLY A 187 18.89 -0.81 5.84
C GLY A 187 18.31 -2.14 6.30
N TYR A 188 17.55 -2.82 5.44
CA TYR A 188 17.08 -4.18 5.69
C TYR A 188 18.27 -5.15 5.79
N LEU A 189 18.22 -6.04 6.78
CA LEU A 189 19.09 -7.20 6.91
C LEU A 189 18.23 -8.48 6.95
N PRO A 190 18.59 -9.55 6.24
CA PRO A 190 17.80 -10.77 6.24
C PRO A 190 17.65 -11.40 7.64
N PRO A 191 16.46 -11.92 8.00
CA PRO A 191 16.30 -12.71 9.21
C PRO A 191 17.29 -13.89 9.26
N THR A 192 17.96 -14.07 10.40
CA THR A 192 18.86 -15.20 10.65
C THR A 192 18.14 -16.40 11.24
N ASN A 193 16.93 -16.19 11.77
CA ASN A 193 16.05 -17.22 12.31
C ASN A 193 14.65 -17.04 11.71
N LEU A 194 14.15 -18.09 11.05
CA LEU A 194 12.87 -18.06 10.34
C LEU A 194 11.77 -18.74 11.15
N VAL A 195 10.59 -18.11 11.17
CA VAL A 195 9.39 -18.62 11.84
C VAL A 195 8.38 -19.04 10.77
N ALA A 196 8.11 -20.34 10.66
CA ALA A 196 7.09 -20.91 9.77
C ALA A 196 5.86 -21.42 10.54
N GLU A 197 6.03 -21.71 11.83
CA GLU A 197 5.00 -22.21 12.72
C GLU A 197 5.12 -21.55 14.10
N LYS A 198 4.07 -21.66 14.93
CA LYS A 198 4.06 -21.11 16.29
C LYS A 198 5.24 -21.66 17.09
N THR A 199 6.13 -20.77 17.51
CA THR A 199 7.41 -21.12 18.15
C THR A 199 7.55 -20.38 19.47
N THR A 200 7.90 -21.09 20.54
CA THR A 200 8.27 -20.48 21.83
C THR A 200 9.77 -20.61 22.05
N ILE A 201 10.43 -19.49 22.29
CA ILE A 201 11.89 -19.37 22.48
C ILE A 201 12.21 -18.60 23.75
N THR A 202 13.46 -18.69 24.21
CA THR A 202 14.01 -17.76 25.19
C THR A 202 14.85 -16.71 24.45
N LEU A 203 14.52 -15.44 24.61
CA LEU A 203 15.21 -14.32 23.98
C LEU A 203 15.49 -13.23 25.02
N ALA A 204 16.73 -12.76 25.10
CA ALA A 204 17.18 -11.82 26.13
C ALA A 204 16.84 -12.24 27.59
N GLY A 205 16.69 -13.53 27.86
CA GLY A 205 16.29 -14.07 29.18
C GLY A 205 14.78 -14.10 29.44
N LEU A 206 13.93 -13.74 28.47
CA LEU A 206 12.47 -13.79 28.52
C LEU A 206 11.93 -14.95 27.66
N GLN A 207 10.81 -15.57 28.05
CA GLN A 207 10.08 -16.43 27.12
C GLN A 207 9.34 -15.56 26.11
N VAL A 208 9.39 -15.95 24.83
CA VAL A 208 8.72 -15.25 23.74
C VAL A 208 8.02 -16.27 22.87
N THR A 209 6.74 -16.05 22.59
CA THR A 209 5.98 -16.84 21.61
C THR A 209 5.84 -16.03 20.32
N LEU A 210 6.33 -16.59 19.22
CA LEU A 210 6.22 -16.05 17.87
C LEU A 210 5.19 -16.89 17.10
N SER A 211 4.04 -16.30 16.76
CA SER A 211 2.93 -17.00 16.10
C SER A 211 2.67 -16.40 14.73
N PRO A 212 2.80 -17.15 13.61
CA PRO A 212 2.31 -16.72 12.31
C PRO A 212 0.82 -16.34 12.37
N ALA A 213 0.52 -15.11 11.95
CA ALA A 213 -0.81 -14.51 12.02
C ALA A 213 -1.07 -13.62 10.79
N PRO A 214 -1.26 -14.21 9.58
CA PRO A 214 -1.44 -13.46 8.34
C PRO A 214 -2.47 -12.33 8.44
N SER A 215 -2.09 -11.12 8.06
CA SER A 215 -2.95 -9.93 8.16
C SER A 215 -2.90 -9.06 6.89
N ASP A 216 -2.14 -7.96 6.91
CA ASP A 216 -1.87 -7.11 5.74
C ASP A 216 -0.79 -7.72 4.84
N ALA A 217 -0.14 -8.77 5.32
CA ALA A 217 0.77 -9.60 4.57
C ALA A 217 0.65 -11.04 5.08
N ASN A 218 1.06 -12.00 4.25
CA ASN A 218 1.01 -13.43 4.61
C ASN A 218 2.13 -13.85 5.57
N ASP A 219 3.04 -12.94 5.90
CA ASP A 219 4.24 -13.16 6.70
C ASP A 219 4.19 -12.44 8.05
N ASN A 220 2.99 -12.07 8.49
CA ASN A 220 2.80 -11.37 9.74
C ASN A 220 2.91 -12.32 10.95
N ILE A 221 3.47 -11.85 12.07
CA ILE A 221 3.57 -12.61 13.33
C ILE A 221 3.04 -11.82 14.52
N ASN A 222 2.30 -12.49 15.41
CA ASN A 222 2.04 -12.03 16.77
C ASN A 222 3.23 -12.43 17.66
N VAL A 223 3.62 -11.53 18.56
CA VAL A 223 4.74 -11.72 19.50
C VAL A 223 4.22 -11.57 20.93
N PHE A 224 4.27 -12.63 21.73
CA PHE A 224 3.75 -12.61 23.10
C PHE A 224 4.82 -12.90 24.14
N PHE A 225 4.92 -12.02 25.15
CA PHE A 225 5.83 -12.11 26.29
C PHE A 225 5.01 -12.37 27.56
N PRO A 226 4.86 -13.64 28.00
CA PRO A 226 3.99 -13.98 29.13
C PRO A 226 4.43 -13.36 30.46
N GLU A 227 5.75 -13.20 30.70
CA GLU A 227 6.26 -12.59 31.93
C GLU A 227 5.95 -11.10 32.04
N LEU A 228 5.73 -10.44 30.90
CA LEU A 228 5.41 -9.01 30.80
C LEU A 228 3.93 -8.76 30.51
N ASP A 229 3.14 -9.82 30.32
CA ASP A 229 1.73 -9.76 29.92
C ASP A 229 1.50 -8.85 28.69
N LEU A 230 2.44 -8.96 27.74
CA LEU A 230 2.59 -8.09 26.59
C LEU A 230 2.39 -8.85 25.29
N CYS A 231 1.50 -8.35 24.42
CA CYS A 231 1.37 -8.80 23.05
C CYS A 231 1.75 -7.67 22.08
N VAL A 232 2.67 -7.93 21.16
CA VAL A 232 3.02 -7.07 20.02
C VAL A 232 2.44 -7.67 18.73
N ASN A 233 1.77 -6.86 17.89
CA ASN A 233 1.03 -7.34 16.71
C ASN A 233 0.95 -6.31 15.57
N ASN A 234 0.47 -6.71 14.39
CA ASN A 234 0.10 -5.80 13.28
C ASN A 234 -1.33 -6.06 12.75
N ILE A 235 -2.28 -6.37 13.64
CA ILE A 235 -3.64 -6.78 13.23
C ILE A 235 -4.72 -5.90 13.87
N VAL A 236 -4.52 -5.48 15.12
CA VAL A 236 -5.44 -4.61 15.85
C VAL A 236 -4.97 -3.16 15.70
N TRP A 237 -5.18 -2.61 14.50
CA TRP A 237 -4.76 -1.26 14.13
C TRP A 237 -5.50 -0.16 14.89
N PRO A 238 -4.92 1.06 14.99
CA PRO A 238 -5.57 2.23 15.59
C PRO A 238 -6.70 2.82 14.70
N ALA A 239 -7.31 2.00 13.86
CA ALA A 239 -8.36 2.32 12.90
C ALA A 239 -8.96 1.01 12.38
N LEU A 240 -10.13 1.07 11.74
CA LEU A 240 -10.70 -0.06 11.02
C LEU A 240 -9.63 -0.64 10.08
N PHE A 241 -9.29 -1.91 10.30
CA PHE A 241 -8.30 -2.64 9.50
C PHE A 241 -8.66 -2.57 8.02
N ASN A 242 -7.65 -2.57 7.15
CA ASN A 242 -7.88 -2.54 5.71
C ASN A 242 -7.51 -3.87 5.05
N VAL A 243 -8.51 -4.67 4.69
CA VAL A 243 -8.31 -5.96 4.01
C VAL A 243 -7.82 -5.80 2.56
N PHE A 244 -7.85 -4.58 2.01
CA PHE A 244 -7.31 -4.28 0.70
C PHE A 244 -6.90 -2.80 0.55
N ALA A 245 -5.62 -2.54 0.29
CA ALA A 245 -5.13 -1.19 0.10
C ALA A 245 -5.62 -0.57 -1.22
N ILE A 246 -6.13 0.68 -1.18
CA ILE A 246 -6.62 1.39 -2.39
C ILE A 246 -5.51 1.63 -3.43
N ARG A 247 -4.24 1.56 -3.02
CA ARG A 247 -3.08 1.56 -3.94
C ARG A 247 -3.04 0.37 -4.90
N GLY A 248 -3.83 -0.69 -4.64
CA GLY A 248 -3.89 -1.91 -5.44
C GLY A 248 -2.95 -2.98 -4.90
N GLU A 249 -3.52 -4.06 -4.37
CA GLU A 249 -2.81 -5.24 -3.88
C GLU A 249 -3.57 -6.53 -4.22
N GLU A 250 -3.08 -7.68 -3.79
CA GLU A 250 -3.83 -8.93 -3.87
C GLU A 250 -4.95 -8.94 -2.83
N TYR A 251 -6.06 -9.63 -3.13
CA TYR A 251 -7.14 -9.79 -2.18
C TYR A 251 -6.69 -10.61 -0.97
N ARG A 252 -6.97 -10.11 0.23
CA ARG A 252 -6.70 -10.79 1.50
C ARG A 252 -8.02 -11.27 2.07
N ASP A 253 -8.15 -12.57 2.27
CA ASP A 253 -9.36 -13.16 2.86
C ASP A 253 -9.46 -12.78 4.34
N PRO A 254 -10.45 -11.96 4.75
CA PRO A 254 -10.57 -11.51 6.13
C PRO A 254 -10.70 -12.66 7.13
N ARG A 255 -11.20 -13.82 6.72
CA ARG A 255 -11.36 -14.99 7.60
C ARG A 255 -10.05 -15.57 8.08
N ILE A 256 -8.97 -15.42 7.29
CA ILE A 256 -7.63 -15.88 7.69
C ILE A 256 -7.11 -14.99 8.82
N LEU A 257 -7.29 -13.68 8.66
CA LEU A 257 -6.87 -12.65 9.61
C LEU A 257 -7.56 -12.78 10.98
N LEU A 258 -8.84 -13.19 11.00
CA LEU A 258 -9.60 -13.35 12.25
C LEU A 258 -8.91 -14.29 13.24
N ASN A 259 -8.23 -15.34 12.77
CA ASN A 259 -7.53 -16.28 13.65
C ASN A 259 -6.42 -15.59 14.46
N GLY A 260 -5.72 -14.61 13.85
CA GLY A 260 -4.69 -13.83 14.53
C GLY A 260 -5.27 -12.90 15.60
N ILE A 261 -6.48 -12.38 15.41
CA ILE A 261 -7.18 -11.57 16.42
C ILE A 261 -7.71 -12.46 17.55
N ASP A 262 -8.29 -13.61 17.21
CA ASP A 262 -8.77 -14.59 18.19
C ASP A 262 -7.59 -15.07 19.09
N GLU A 263 -6.39 -15.26 18.54
CA GLU A 263 -5.20 -15.57 19.35
C GLU A 263 -4.80 -14.43 20.30
N ILE A 264 -4.85 -13.17 19.87
CA ILE A 264 -4.60 -12.01 20.76
C ILE A 264 -5.61 -12.01 21.91
N ALA A 265 -6.89 -12.31 21.63
CA ALA A 265 -7.92 -12.43 22.65
C ALA A 265 -7.66 -13.59 23.62
N ASP A 266 -7.16 -14.72 23.13
CA ASP A 266 -6.79 -15.89 23.94
C ASP A 266 -5.56 -15.63 24.84
N PHE A 267 -4.59 -14.83 24.37
CA PHE A 267 -3.49 -14.36 25.21
C PHE A 267 -3.98 -13.46 26.37
N ASP A 268 -5.09 -12.76 26.16
CA ASP A 268 -5.75 -11.88 27.13
C ASP A 268 -4.78 -10.89 27.80
N PRO A 269 -3.96 -10.13 27.04
CA PRO A 269 -2.81 -9.41 27.59
C PRO A 269 -3.21 -8.19 28.45
N GLU A 270 -2.35 -7.81 29.39
CA GLU A 270 -2.44 -6.51 30.09
C GLU A 270 -1.99 -5.35 29.22
N HIS A 271 -1.03 -5.60 28.31
CA HIS A 271 -0.43 -4.61 27.42
C HIS A 271 -0.51 -5.08 25.96
N LEU A 272 -1.09 -4.26 25.09
CA LEU A 272 -1.18 -4.50 23.66
C LEU A 272 -0.44 -3.40 22.91
N VAL A 273 0.59 -3.77 22.17
CA VAL A 273 1.35 -2.87 21.30
C VAL A 273 1.09 -3.27 19.85
N CYS A 274 0.57 -2.37 19.05
CA CYS A 274 0.48 -2.60 17.61
C CYS A 274 1.74 -2.02 16.92
N ALA A 275 2.07 -2.49 15.73
CA ALA A 275 3.04 -1.86 14.84
C ALA A 275 2.62 -0.43 14.42
N HIS A 276 1.43 0.04 14.82
CA HIS A 276 0.90 1.37 14.54
C HIS A 276 0.17 1.96 15.74
N GLY A 277 0.29 3.27 15.94
CA GLY A 277 -0.47 4.02 16.93
C GLY A 277 -0.11 3.72 18.39
N PRO A 278 -0.82 4.31 19.35
CA PRO A 278 -0.45 4.19 20.75
C PRO A 278 -0.67 2.77 21.30
N PRO A 279 0.15 2.36 22.28
CA PRO A 279 -0.11 1.13 23.04
C PRO A 279 -1.41 1.25 23.85
N LEU A 280 -2.02 0.10 24.14
CA LEU A 280 -3.16 -0.04 25.05
C LEU A 280 -2.72 -0.80 26.31
N SER A 281 -3.21 -0.38 27.46
CA SER A 281 -2.99 -1.06 28.75
C SER A 281 -4.31 -1.21 29.49
N GLY A 282 -4.53 -2.33 30.16
CA GLY A 282 -5.78 -2.66 30.84
C GLY A 282 -6.53 -3.78 30.14
N ARG A 283 -6.46 -4.98 30.72
CA ARG A 283 -7.02 -6.22 30.13
C ARG A 283 -8.47 -6.10 29.66
N GLY A 284 -9.32 -5.42 30.43
CA GLY A 284 -10.73 -5.23 30.08
C GLY A 284 -10.92 -4.35 28.84
N GLU A 285 -10.19 -3.23 28.75
CA GLU A 285 -10.26 -2.32 27.61
C GLU A 285 -9.70 -2.97 26.34
N ILE A 286 -8.59 -3.69 26.48
CA ILE A 286 -7.98 -4.45 25.38
C ILE A 286 -8.96 -5.52 24.89
N ARG A 287 -9.51 -6.34 25.79
CA ARG A 287 -10.45 -7.41 25.41
C ARG A 287 -11.66 -6.86 24.67
N ASP A 288 -12.30 -5.80 25.18
CA ASP A 288 -13.47 -5.20 24.54
C ASP A 288 -13.11 -4.62 23.16
N GLY A 289 -11.97 -3.94 23.03
CA GLY A 289 -11.51 -3.36 21.77
C GLY A 289 -11.12 -4.40 20.73
N VAL A 290 -10.42 -5.46 21.13
CA VAL A 290 -10.03 -6.60 20.27
C VAL A 290 -11.27 -7.33 19.77
N ILE A 291 -12.23 -7.61 20.65
CA ILE A 291 -13.51 -8.25 20.27
C ILE A 291 -14.28 -7.37 19.27
N ASP A 292 -14.32 -6.05 19.47
CA ASP A 292 -14.99 -5.17 18.52
C ASP A 292 -14.31 -5.13 17.16
N ALA A 293 -12.98 -5.04 17.11
CA ALA A 293 -12.23 -5.07 15.85
C ALA A 293 -12.48 -6.39 15.09
N ARG A 294 -12.43 -7.51 15.82
CA ARG A 294 -12.73 -8.86 15.32
C ARG A 294 -14.15 -8.95 14.74
N ASP A 295 -15.14 -8.54 15.53
CA ASP A 295 -16.56 -8.62 15.17
C ASP A 295 -16.92 -7.67 14.02
N ALA A 296 -16.30 -6.50 13.93
CA ALA A 296 -16.51 -5.56 12.82
C ALA A 296 -16.09 -6.18 11.49
N ILE A 297 -14.94 -6.85 11.45
CA ILE A 297 -14.43 -7.53 10.24
C ILE A 297 -15.34 -8.70 9.86
N GLN A 298 -15.69 -9.58 10.82
CA GLN A 298 -16.61 -10.69 10.57
C GLN A 298 -17.98 -10.18 10.10
N PHE A 299 -18.51 -9.12 10.70
CA PHE A 299 -19.78 -8.52 10.32
C PHE A 299 -19.78 -8.08 8.86
N MET A 300 -18.75 -7.32 8.43
CA MET A 300 -18.62 -6.88 7.04
C MET A 300 -18.59 -8.07 6.09
N TRP A 301 -17.79 -9.10 6.40
CA TRP A 301 -17.71 -10.32 5.60
C TRP A 301 -19.07 -11.04 5.51
N ASP A 302 -19.70 -11.33 6.65
CA ASP A 302 -20.97 -12.07 6.72
C ASP A 302 -22.09 -11.34 5.99
N GLN A 303 -22.21 -10.02 6.18
CA GLN A 303 -23.29 -9.25 5.56
C GLN A 303 -23.06 -9.06 4.07
N THR A 304 -21.81 -8.90 3.61
CA THR A 304 -21.50 -8.91 2.18
C THR A 304 -21.83 -10.26 1.55
N VAL A 305 -21.38 -11.37 2.13
CA VAL A 305 -21.67 -12.73 1.63
C VAL A 305 -23.17 -13.03 1.64
N ARG A 306 -23.88 -12.64 2.70
CA ARG A 306 -25.34 -12.76 2.78
C ARG A 306 -26.04 -12.01 1.65
N GLY A 307 -25.56 -10.83 1.28
CA GLY A 307 -26.10 -10.07 0.16
C GLY A 307 -25.76 -10.68 -1.20
N ILE A 308 -24.53 -11.17 -1.41
CA ILE A 308 -24.13 -11.92 -2.60
C ILE A 308 -25.04 -13.14 -2.82
N ASN A 309 -25.30 -13.91 -1.76
CA ASN A 309 -26.17 -15.09 -1.83
C ASN A 309 -27.63 -14.76 -2.15
N LYS A 310 -28.06 -13.50 -1.92
CA LYS A 310 -29.38 -13.00 -2.33
C LYS A 310 -29.41 -12.46 -3.76
N GLY A 311 -28.28 -12.44 -4.46
CA GLY A 311 -28.16 -11.89 -5.80
C GLY A 311 -28.15 -10.37 -5.85
N LEU A 312 -27.77 -9.69 -4.76
CA LEU A 312 -27.64 -8.24 -4.76
C LEU A 312 -26.44 -7.82 -5.62
N THR A 313 -26.65 -6.78 -6.42
CA THR A 313 -25.59 -6.08 -7.16
C THR A 313 -24.65 -5.36 -6.19
N LEU A 314 -23.47 -4.96 -6.68
CA LEU A 314 -22.49 -4.26 -5.85
C LEU A 314 -23.02 -2.92 -5.32
N GLY A 315 -23.82 -2.21 -6.13
CA GLY A 315 -24.49 -0.97 -5.74
C GLY A 315 -25.46 -1.17 -4.56
N GLU A 316 -26.22 -2.26 -4.57
CA GLU A 316 -27.13 -2.61 -3.48
C GLU A 316 -26.37 -3.05 -2.22
N LEU A 317 -25.28 -3.81 -2.40
CA LEU A 317 -24.43 -4.26 -1.30
C LEU A 317 -23.81 -3.08 -0.54
N ILE A 318 -23.23 -2.11 -1.24
CA ILE A 318 -22.60 -0.95 -0.60
C ILE A 318 -23.64 -0.09 0.14
N ALA A 319 -24.86 0.04 -0.39
CA ALA A 319 -25.93 0.79 0.25
C ALA A 319 -26.47 0.08 1.51
N GLN A 320 -26.44 -1.26 1.53
CA GLN A 320 -27.02 -2.05 2.62
C GLN A 320 -26.05 -2.34 3.77
N VAL A 321 -24.78 -2.62 3.48
CA VAL A 321 -23.82 -3.08 4.50
C VAL A 321 -23.15 -1.87 5.16
N GLN A 322 -23.55 -1.57 6.40
CA GLN A 322 -22.98 -0.52 7.24
C GLN A 322 -22.67 -1.09 8.63
N LEU A 323 -21.58 -0.64 9.26
CA LEU A 323 -21.25 -1.03 10.63
C LEU A 323 -22.34 -0.50 11.59
N PRO A 324 -22.86 -1.34 12.50
CA PRO A 324 -23.75 -0.88 13.57
C PRO A 324 -23.05 0.10 14.54
N GLU A 325 -23.82 1.00 15.14
CA GLU A 325 -23.37 2.04 16.09
C GLU A 325 -22.50 1.51 17.24
N ARG A 326 -22.64 0.23 17.63
CA ARG A 326 -21.78 -0.38 18.65
C ARG A 326 -20.28 -0.26 18.33
N PHE A 327 -19.92 -0.22 17.04
CA PHE A 327 -18.54 -0.14 16.58
C PHE A 327 -18.01 1.30 16.56
N ASP A 328 -18.81 2.30 16.95
CA ASP A 328 -18.32 3.68 17.09
C ASP A 328 -17.64 3.94 18.45
N ARG A 329 -17.76 3.00 19.41
CA ARG A 329 -17.25 3.14 20.78
C ARG A 329 -15.73 3.02 20.92
N SER A 330 -15.05 2.54 19.88
CA SER A 330 -13.60 2.36 19.86
C SER A 330 -13.01 2.99 18.60
N TYR A 331 -11.84 3.63 18.76
CA TYR A 331 -11.09 4.16 17.62
C TYR A 331 -10.53 3.04 16.71
N LEU A 332 -10.40 1.81 17.23
CA LEU A 332 -9.94 0.62 16.50
C LEU A 332 -10.89 0.20 15.36
N THR A 333 -12.13 0.68 15.37
CA THR A 333 -13.15 0.37 14.37
C THR A 333 -13.60 1.61 13.60
N GLN A 334 -13.02 2.78 13.89
CA GLN A 334 -13.28 4.01 13.15
C GLN A 334 -12.58 3.98 11.79
N GLN A 335 -13.25 4.52 10.77
CA GLN A 335 -12.83 4.40 9.37
C GLN A 335 -11.72 5.39 8.96
N HIS A 336 -10.73 5.59 9.83
CA HIS A 336 -9.58 6.47 9.60
C HIS A 336 -8.56 5.92 8.60
N TYR A 337 -8.67 4.64 8.26
CA TYR A 337 -7.82 3.97 7.28
C TYR A 337 -8.64 3.10 6.33
N GLY A 338 -9.15 1.97 6.81
CA GLY A 338 -10.12 1.13 6.10
C GLY A 338 -11.51 1.77 6.03
N LEU A 339 -12.27 1.46 4.99
CA LEU A 339 -13.67 1.88 4.80
C LEU A 339 -14.57 0.67 4.60
N VAL A 340 -15.76 0.66 5.19
CA VAL A 340 -16.76 -0.39 5.04
C VAL A 340 -17.17 -0.58 3.58
N GLU A 341 -17.45 0.52 2.88
CA GLU A 341 -17.80 0.49 1.45
C GLU A 341 -16.70 -0.21 0.62
N HIS A 342 -15.44 0.01 0.96
CA HIS A 342 -14.33 -0.64 0.26
C HIS A 342 -14.23 -2.11 0.64
N HIS A 343 -14.41 -2.49 1.91
CA HIS A 343 -14.44 -3.90 2.32
C HIS A 343 -15.49 -4.70 1.55
N VAL A 344 -16.71 -4.15 1.42
CA VAL A 344 -17.81 -4.79 0.68
C VAL A 344 -17.41 -5.08 -0.77
N ARG A 345 -16.84 -4.08 -1.46
CA ARG A 345 -16.37 -4.22 -2.84
C ARG A 345 -15.29 -5.28 -2.97
N GLN A 346 -14.39 -5.35 -2.00
CA GLN A 346 -13.23 -6.23 -2.06
C GLN A 346 -13.58 -7.66 -1.69
N ILE A 347 -14.46 -7.87 -0.70
CA ILE A 347 -15.02 -9.19 -0.40
C ILE A 347 -15.81 -9.71 -1.61
N HIS A 348 -16.60 -8.86 -2.27
CA HIS A 348 -17.28 -9.25 -3.51
C HIS A 348 -16.27 -9.66 -4.59
N ALA A 349 -15.31 -8.78 -4.91
CA ALA A 349 -14.31 -9.03 -5.95
C ALA A 349 -13.47 -10.29 -5.67
N GLY A 350 -13.07 -10.51 -4.41
CA GLY A 350 -12.30 -11.68 -4.00
C GLY A 350 -13.07 -13.00 -4.09
N LEU A 351 -14.38 -12.99 -3.82
CA LEU A 351 -15.20 -14.21 -3.86
C LEU A 351 -15.84 -14.49 -5.23
N ARG A 352 -16.14 -13.44 -6.02
CA ARG A 352 -16.96 -13.53 -7.24
C ARG A 352 -16.35 -12.88 -8.47
N GLY A 353 -15.20 -12.22 -8.33
CA GLY A 353 -14.59 -11.44 -9.41
C GLY A 353 -15.33 -10.12 -9.67
N TRP A 354 -15.11 -9.56 -10.85
CA TRP A 354 -15.61 -8.24 -11.23
C TRP A 354 -17.12 -8.20 -11.50
N PHE A 355 -17.73 -9.33 -11.88
CA PHE A 355 -19.13 -9.38 -12.31
C PHE A 355 -20.06 -9.61 -11.11
N ASP A 356 -20.93 -8.65 -10.84
CA ASP A 356 -21.90 -8.67 -9.74
C ASP A 356 -23.31 -9.12 -10.14
N GLY A 357 -23.51 -9.46 -11.42
CA GLY A 357 -24.80 -9.86 -11.97
C GLY A 357 -25.49 -8.77 -12.80
N ASN A 358 -25.02 -7.53 -12.79
CA ASN A 358 -25.58 -6.46 -13.62
C ASN A 358 -25.28 -6.67 -15.11
N GLU A 359 -26.30 -6.90 -15.92
CA GLU A 359 -26.15 -7.25 -17.34
C GLU A 359 -25.43 -6.17 -18.15
N ALA A 360 -25.55 -4.89 -17.77
CA ALA A 360 -24.88 -3.79 -18.46
C ALA A 360 -23.35 -3.82 -18.27
N GLU A 361 -22.87 -4.38 -17.17
CA GLU A 361 -21.44 -4.52 -16.88
C GLU A 361 -20.84 -5.77 -17.54
N LEU A 362 -21.68 -6.70 -18.04
CA LEU A 362 -21.19 -7.89 -18.76
C LEU A 362 -20.62 -7.57 -20.13
N PHE A 363 -21.19 -6.57 -20.82
CA PHE A 363 -20.78 -6.14 -22.16
C PHE A 363 -20.70 -4.60 -22.23
N PRO A 364 -19.78 -3.98 -21.47
CA PRO A 364 -19.71 -2.53 -21.42
C PRO A 364 -19.17 -1.96 -22.73
N LEU A 365 -19.69 -0.80 -23.13
CA LEU A 365 -19.05 0.00 -24.18
C LEU A 365 -17.66 0.48 -23.70
N PRO A 366 -16.70 0.69 -24.61
CA PRO A 366 -15.46 1.39 -24.28
C PRO A 366 -15.74 2.72 -23.58
N THR A 367 -14.91 3.10 -22.60
CA THR A 367 -15.15 4.23 -21.69
C THR A 367 -15.51 5.54 -22.41
N ILE A 368 -14.74 5.90 -23.44
CA ILE A 368 -14.95 7.14 -24.20
C ILE A 368 -16.30 7.11 -24.91
N GLU A 369 -16.60 6.02 -25.62
CA GLU A 369 -17.87 5.87 -26.32
C GLU A 369 -19.06 5.91 -25.35
N ARG A 370 -18.95 5.20 -24.21
CA ARG A 370 -19.99 5.19 -23.17
C ARG A 370 -20.28 6.59 -22.66
N THR A 371 -19.24 7.32 -22.25
CA THR A 371 -19.36 8.65 -21.66
C THR A 371 -19.85 9.69 -22.67
N GLN A 372 -19.42 9.63 -23.93
CA GLN A 372 -19.97 10.47 -25.00
C GLN A 372 -21.48 10.25 -25.21
N ARG A 373 -21.94 8.99 -25.19
CA ARG A 373 -23.37 8.67 -25.31
C ARG A 373 -24.18 9.13 -24.09
N LEU A 374 -23.64 8.96 -22.88
CA LEU A 374 -24.25 9.47 -21.65
C LEU A 374 -24.40 11.00 -21.71
N ILE A 375 -23.33 11.70 -22.09
CA ILE A 375 -23.36 13.16 -22.25
C ILE A 375 -24.42 13.59 -23.27
N ALA A 376 -24.48 12.95 -24.43
CA ALA A 376 -25.49 13.25 -25.45
C ALA A 376 -26.93 13.00 -24.93
N GLY A 377 -27.14 11.91 -24.18
CA GLY A 377 -28.45 11.59 -23.59
C GLY A 377 -28.91 12.58 -22.50
N PHE A 378 -27.97 13.22 -21.80
CA PHE A 378 -28.24 14.21 -20.76
C PHE A 378 -28.32 15.66 -21.27
N GLY A 379 -28.47 15.85 -22.58
CA GLY A 379 -28.67 17.17 -23.21
C GLY A 379 -27.39 17.82 -23.73
N GLY A 380 -26.29 17.07 -23.83
CA GLY A 380 -25.02 17.55 -24.37
C GLY A 380 -24.05 18.05 -23.29
N ARG A 381 -22.83 18.37 -23.74
CA ARG A 381 -21.67 18.62 -22.87
C ARG A 381 -21.87 19.79 -21.91
N ASP A 382 -22.34 20.93 -22.42
CA ASP A 382 -22.58 22.13 -21.61
C ASP A 382 -23.66 21.88 -20.54
N GLN A 383 -24.72 21.16 -20.91
CA GLN A 383 -25.82 20.84 -20.00
C GLN A 383 -25.39 19.87 -18.89
N VAL A 384 -24.51 18.91 -19.19
CA VAL A 384 -23.90 18.05 -18.16
C VAL A 384 -22.97 18.83 -17.25
N MET A 385 -22.18 19.76 -17.79
CA MET A 385 -21.33 20.65 -16.99
C MET A 385 -22.16 21.48 -15.99
N THR A 386 -23.25 22.09 -16.45
CA THR A 386 -24.18 22.85 -15.57
C THR A 386 -24.75 21.95 -14.48
N GLN A 387 -25.27 20.77 -14.84
CA GLN A 387 -25.84 19.82 -13.86
C GLN A 387 -24.80 19.35 -12.84
N ALA A 388 -23.56 19.12 -13.26
CA ALA A 388 -22.47 18.72 -12.36
C ALA A 388 -22.12 19.83 -11.36
N GLN A 389 -22.11 21.10 -11.80
CA GLN A 389 -21.90 22.26 -10.93
C GLN A 389 -23.07 22.48 -9.96
N GLU A 390 -24.30 22.31 -10.42
CA GLU A 390 -25.51 22.37 -9.59
C GLU A 390 -25.51 21.26 -8.53
N ALA A 391 -25.16 20.03 -8.92
CA ALA A 391 -25.03 18.90 -8.01
C ALA A 391 -23.95 19.15 -6.94
N LEU A 392 -22.78 19.67 -7.33
CA LEU A 392 -21.72 20.03 -6.39
C LEU A 392 -22.17 21.13 -5.41
N THR A 393 -22.82 22.18 -5.93
CA THR A 393 -23.33 23.29 -5.12
C THR A 393 -24.48 22.88 -4.20
N GLY A 394 -25.28 21.89 -4.62
CA GLY A 394 -26.41 21.33 -3.89
C GLY A 394 -26.05 20.18 -2.94
N ASP A 395 -24.76 19.94 -2.67
CA ASP A 395 -24.25 18.85 -1.83
C ASP A 395 -24.60 17.41 -2.32
N ASP A 396 -24.97 17.25 -3.59
CA ASP A 396 -25.12 15.93 -4.24
C ASP A 396 -23.77 15.44 -4.79
N ILE A 397 -22.81 15.24 -3.88
CA ILE A 397 -21.39 15.07 -4.21
C ILE A 397 -21.13 13.79 -5.02
N ARG A 398 -21.85 12.70 -4.73
CA ARG A 398 -21.69 11.43 -5.48
C ARG A 398 -22.18 11.60 -6.93
N TRP A 399 -23.27 12.32 -7.13
CA TRP A 399 -23.78 12.60 -8.48
C TRP A 399 -22.90 13.60 -9.24
N ALA A 400 -22.42 14.65 -8.56
CA ALA A 400 -21.45 15.58 -9.11
C ALA A 400 -20.18 14.86 -9.57
N LEU A 401 -19.70 13.88 -8.79
CA LEU A 401 -18.53 13.06 -9.13
C LEU A 401 -18.77 12.28 -10.42
N GLU A 402 -19.94 11.66 -10.57
CA GLU A 402 -20.28 10.88 -11.76
C GLU A 402 -20.33 11.75 -13.02
N LEU A 403 -21.09 12.85 -12.98
CA LEU A 403 -21.23 13.77 -14.10
C LEU A 403 -19.90 14.42 -14.50
N ALA A 404 -19.12 14.91 -13.53
CA ALA A 404 -17.81 15.50 -13.79
C ALA A 404 -16.81 14.48 -14.35
N THR A 405 -16.91 13.22 -13.91
CA THR A 405 -16.09 12.13 -14.46
C THR A 405 -16.42 11.86 -15.92
N TRP A 406 -17.70 11.85 -16.31
CA TRP A 406 -18.07 11.65 -17.71
C TRP A 406 -17.41 12.68 -18.63
N LEU A 407 -17.41 13.97 -18.23
CA LEU A 407 -16.80 15.05 -19.00
C LEU A 407 -15.29 14.83 -19.20
N VAL A 408 -14.57 14.41 -18.15
CA VAL A 408 -13.12 14.16 -18.23
C VAL A 408 -12.79 12.88 -19.00
N ARG A 409 -13.63 11.84 -18.90
CA ARG A 409 -13.40 10.50 -19.48
C ARG A 409 -13.93 10.34 -20.91
N SER A 410 -14.59 11.35 -21.47
CA SER A 410 -15.14 11.32 -22.83
C SER A 410 -14.14 11.70 -23.92
N GLU A 411 -12.91 12.06 -23.55
CA GLU A 411 -11.85 12.50 -24.47
C GLU A 411 -10.53 11.80 -24.13
N VAL A 412 -9.69 11.62 -25.16
CA VAL A 412 -8.34 11.05 -25.06
C VAL A 412 -7.35 12.16 -24.70
N ALA A 413 -6.52 11.94 -23.69
CA ALA A 413 -5.39 12.81 -23.37
C ALA A 413 -4.19 12.53 -24.29
N ASP A 414 -3.17 13.40 -24.29
CA ASP A 414 -1.98 13.26 -25.14
C ASP A 414 -1.24 11.92 -24.94
N ASP A 415 -1.39 11.29 -23.77
CA ASP A 415 -0.80 9.99 -23.44
C ASP A 415 -1.70 8.78 -23.80
N GLY A 416 -2.76 9.00 -24.57
CA GLY A 416 -3.68 7.95 -25.06
C GLY A 416 -4.73 7.49 -24.05
N ARG A 417 -4.71 7.99 -22.80
CA ARG A 417 -5.70 7.60 -21.79
C ARG A 417 -6.99 8.39 -21.93
N ALA A 418 -8.11 7.78 -21.52
CA ALA A 418 -9.40 8.47 -21.37
C ALA A 418 -9.33 9.44 -20.19
N ASP A 419 -8.69 10.59 -20.33
CA ASP A 419 -8.43 11.59 -19.28
C ASP A 419 -8.30 13.01 -19.87
N GLY A 420 -8.92 13.25 -21.02
CA GLY A 420 -8.66 14.40 -21.91
C GLY A 420 -9.62 15.59 -21.81
N GLY A 421 -10.47 15.68 -20.77
CA GLY A 421 -11.39 16.82 -20.61
C GLY A 421 -10.69 18.19 -20.61
N THR A 422 -11.45 19.24 -20.92
CA THR A 422 -10.93 20.64 -20.90
C THR A 422 -10.47 21.05 -19.49
N PRO A 423 -9.63 22.09 -19.35
CA PRO A 423 -9.20 22.58 -18.04
C PRO A 423 -10.35 22.89 -17.08
N ALA A 424 -11.48 23.42 -17.59
CA ALA A 424 -12.65 23.72 -16.76
C ALA A 424 -13.31 22.46 -16.21
N GLU A 425 -13.43 21.40 -17.03
CA GLU A 425 -14.07 20.14 -16.63
C GLU A 425 -13.18 19.33 -15.69
N ARG A 426 -11.88 19.34 -15.95
CA ARG A 426 -10.87 18.77 -15.05
C ARG A 426 -10.89 19.48 -13.70
N GLY A 427 -10.94 20.81 -13.70
CA GLY A 427 -11.06 21.62 -12.49
C GLY A 427 -12.36 21.36 -11.72
N LEU A 428 -13.49 21.12 -12.41
CA LEU A 428 -14.73 20.71 -11.75
C LEU A 428 -14.57 19.37 -11.05
N LEU A 429 -14.03 18.35 -11.72
CA LEU A 429 -13.76 17.05 -11.10
C LEU A 429 -12.78 17.17 -9.93
N ALA A 430 -11.76 18.02 -10.05
CA ALA A 430 -10.81 18.30 -8.97
C ALA A 430 -11.52 18.87 -7.73
N ASN A 431 -12.44 19.83 -7.93
CA ASN A 431 -13.22 20.42 -6.83
C ASN A 431 -14.14 19.39 -6.16
N VAL A 432 -14.79 18.51 -6.93
CA VAL A 432 -15.59 17.41 -6.34
C VAL A 432 -14.71 16.50 -5.48
N LEU A 433 -13.54 16.11 -5.98
CA LEU A 433 -12.60 15.26 -5.23
C LEU A 433 -12.08 15.96 -3.97
N ARG A 434 -11.81 17.27 -4.01
CA ARG A 434 -11.49 18.06 -2.81
C ARG A 434 -12.60 18.03 -1.78
N THR A 435 -13.86 18.21 -2.19
CA THR A 435 -15.01 18.13 -1.27
C THR A 435 -15.09 16.76 -0.59
N ILE A 436 -14.90 15.67 -1.35
CA ILE A 436 -14.83 14.31 -0.77
C ILE A 436 -13.67 14.21 0.24
N ALA A 437 -12.48 14.69 -0.13
CA ALA A 437 -11.29 14.64 0.72
C ALA A 437 -11.43 15.43 2.03
N GLN A 438 -12.21 16.49 2.03
CA GLN A 438 -12.51 17.33 3.19
C GLN A 438 -13.55 16.69 4.13
N ARG A 439 -14.35 15.74 3.63
CA ARG A 439 -15.48 15.13 4.35
C ARG A 439 -15.26 13.66 4.73
N THR A 440 -14.23 13.02 4.19
CA THR A 440 -13.87 11.66 4.57
C THR A 440 -13.03 11.62 5.85
N MET A 441 -13.28 10.60 6.69
CA MET A 441 -12.41 10.27 7.82
C MET A 441 -11.14 9.50 7.39
N SER A 442 -11.18 8.83 6.24
CA SER A 442 -10.09 7.96 5.77
C SER A 442 -8.94 8.79 5.23
N ALA A 443 -7.78 8.66 5.87
CA ALA A 443 -6.55 9.29 5.40
C ALA A 443 -6.20 8.82 3.97
N ASN A 444 -6.39 7.53 3.68
CA ASN A 444 -6.13 6.96 2.36
C ASN A 444 -6.97 7.61 1.27
N VAL A 445 -8.28 7.76 1.49
CA VAL A 445 -9.18 8.40 0.51
C VAL A 445 -8.90 9.88 0.39
N ARG A 446 -8.69 10.58 1.51
CA ARG A 446 -8.32 11.99 1.50
C ARG A 446 -7.09 12.21 0.63
N ASN A 447 -6.01 11.49 0.92
CA ASN A 447 -4.73 11.66 0.24
C ASN A 447 -4.84 11.32 -1.25
N TRP A 448 -5.56 10.25 -1.59
CA TRP A 448 -5.78 9.85 -2.97
C TRP A 448 -6.57 10.93 -3.74
N CYS A 449 -7.67 11.42 -3.17
CA CYS A 449 -8.53 12.43 -3.77
C CYS A 449 -7.78 13.75 -4.01
N LEU A 450 -7.02 14.24 -3.03
CA LEU A 450 -6.24 15.47 -3.16
C LEU A 450 -5.10 15.32 -4.17
N THR A 451 -4.38 14.20 -4.13
CA THR A 451 -3.31 13.93 -5.09
C THR A 451 -3.86 13.94 -6.52
N ARG A 452 -5.02 13.33 -6.72
CA ARG A 452 -5.69 13.32 -8.03
C ARG A 452 -6.26 14.69 -8.41
N ALA A 453 -6.78 15.47 -7.46
CA ALA A 453 -7.23 16.85 -7.72
C ALA A 453 -6.08 17.74 -8.19
N LEU A 454 -4.91 17.66 -7.55
CA LEU A 454 -3.71 18.39 -7.96
C LEU A 454 -3.19 17.97 -9.34
N GLU A 455 -3.31 16.68 -9.70
CA GLU A 455 -3.02 16.23 -11.06
C GLU A 455 -4.02 16.80 -12.09
N LEU A 456 -5.32 16.82 -11.75
CA LEU A 456 -6.36 17.37 -12.63
C LEU A 456 -6.12 18.86 -12.93
N ASP A 457 -5.68 19.61 -11.91
CA ASP A 457 -5.30 21.02 -12.01
C ASP A 457 -3.95 21.26 -12.73
N GLY A 458 -3.19 20.20 -13.03
CA GLY A 458 -1.86 20.32 -13.64
C GLY A 458 -0.74 20.76 -12.68
N GLN A 459 -0.98 20.69 -11.37
CA GLN A 459 0.02 21.03 -10.35
C GLN A 459 1.02 19.89 -10.09
N ILE A 460 0.61 18.64 -10.34
CA ILE A 460 1.46 17.44 -10.24
C ILE A 460 1.43 16.67 -11.56
N ASP A 461 2.60 16.22 -12.02
CA ASP A 461 2.72 15.34 -13.18
C ASP A 461 3.15 13.91 -12.77
N PHE A 462 2.28 12.95 -13.08
CA PHE A 462 2.52 11.53 -12.87
C PHE A 462 2.99 10.77 -14.12
N SER A 463 3.21 11.44 -15.25
CA SER A 463 3.68 10.84 -16.51
C SER A 463 4.88 9.90 -16.29
N ARG A 464 5.85 10.35 -15.47
CA ARG A 464 7.06 9.57 -15.12
C ARG A 464 6.80 8.25 -14.36
N HIS A 465 5.60 8.04 -13.80
CA HIS A 465 5.21 6.85 -13.06
C HIS A 465 4.24 5.93 -13.86
N ARG A 466 4.12 6.14 -15.17
CA ARG A 466 3.20 5.38 -16.05
C ARG A 466 3.89 4.39 -16.99
N GLY A 467 5.21 4.25 -16.91
CA GLY A 467 5.98 3.26 -17.68
C GLY A 467 6.94 2.47 -16.79
N PHE A 468 7.55 1.43 -17.34
CA PHE A 468 8.56 0.64 -16.65
C PHE A 468 9.79 1.49 -16.36
N ARG A 469 9.98 1.81 -15.09
CA ARG A 469 11.14 2.54 -14.59
C ARG A 469 11.51 1.97 -13.24
N ALA A 470 12.77 1.57 -13.11
CA ALA A 470 13.36 1.17 -11.84
C ALA A 470 14.54 2.08 -11.52
N GLY A 471 14.63 2.54 -10.28
CA GLY A 471 15.80 3.28 -9.82
C GLY A 471 17.03 2.35 -9.77
N ARG A 472 18.23 2.86 -10.06
CA ARG A 472 19.47 2.06 -10.00
C ARG A 472 19.62 1.30 -8.67
N SER A 473 19.33 1.95 -7.55
CA SER A 473 19.38 1.32 -6.22
C SER A 473 18.36 0.20 -6.05
N GLN A 474 17.18 0.35 -6.65
CA GLN A 474 16.14 -0.69 -6.65
C GLN A 474 16.60 -1.91 -7.45
N VAL A 475 17.21 -1.71 -8.61
CA VAL A 475 17.77 -2.82 -9.41
C VAL A 475 18.83 -3.57 -8.63
N LEU A 476 19.79 -2.85 -8.04
CA LEU A 476 20.88 -3.44 -7.28
C LEU A 476 20.44 -4.18 -6.00
N ALA A 477 19.29 -3.81 -5.42
CA ALA A 477 18.75 -4.43 -4.22
C ALA A 477 18.01 -5.76 -4.50
N ASN A 478 17.87 -6.18 -5.76
CA ASN A 478 17.14 -7.38 -6.16
C ASN A 478 18.03 -8.33 -6.96
N GLU A 479 17.59 -9.59 -7.08
CA GLU A 479 18.23 -10.56 -7.97
C GLU A 479 18.17 -10.09 -9.43
N PRO A 480 19.24 -10.30 -10.24
CA PRO A 480 19.27 -9.91 -11.65
C PRO A 480 18.06 -10.40 -12.46
N ALA A 481 17.57 -11.61 -12.17
CA ALA A 481 16.42 -12.21 -12.84
C ALA A 481 15.14 -11.36 -12.72
N THR A 482 14.95 -10.63 -11.61
CA THR A 482 13.76 -9.79 -11.38
C THR A 482 13.56 -8.76 -12.48
N PHE A 483 14.62 -8.04 -12.85
CA PHE A 483 14.54 -6.99 -13.87
C PHE A 483 14.74 -7.50 -15.29
N VAL A 484 15.33 -8.69 -15.47
CA VAL A 484 15.31 -9.38 -16.77
C VAL A 484 13.89 -9.88 -17.07
N HIS A 485 13.28 -10.66 -16.18
CA HIS A 485 11.94 -11.18 -16.37
C HIS A 485 10.87 -10.09 -16.38
N GLY A 486 11.08 -9.00 -15.64
CA GLY A 486 10.20 -7.84 -15.62
C GLY A 486 10.03 -7.16 -16.99
N LEU A 487 10.99 -7.28 -17.91
CA LEU A 487 10.86 -6.76 -19.28
C LEU A 487 9.65 -7.36 -20.01
N LYS A 488 9.15 -8.54 -19.62
CA LYS A 488 8.02 -9.17 -20.30
C LYS A 488 6.77 -8.28 -20.37
N THR A 489 6.56 -7.40 -19.38
CA THR A 489 5.40 -6.50 -19.31
C THR A 489 5.59 -5.21 -20.11
N THR A 490 6.77 -5.00 -20.69
CA THR A 490 7.10 -3.82 -21.50
C THR A 490 7.20 -4.14 -22.98
N LEU A 491 7.02 -5.40 -23.37
CA LEU A 491 7.08 -5.81 -24.77
C LEU A 491 5.98 -5.14 -25.58
N ILE A 492 6.35 -4.51 -26.69
CA ILE A 492 5.40 -4.00 -27.70
C ILE A 492 5.13 -5.16 -28.66
N PRO A 493 3.96 -5.82 -28.58
CA PRO A 493 3.71 -7.08 -29.31
C PRO A 493 3.77 -6.89 -30.82
N GLU A 494 3.41 -5.71 -31.34
CA GLU A 494 3.47 -5.38 -32.76
C GLU A 494 4.91 -5.39 -33.30
N LEU A 495 5.88 -4.92 -32.50
CA LEU A 495 7.30 -4.93 -32.88
C LEU A 495 7.88 -6.36 -32.82
N ALA A 496 7.41 -7.17 -31.88
CA ALA A 496 7.87 -8.54 -31.65
C ALA A 496 7.10 -9.61 -32.46
N ALA A 497 6.24 -9.22 -33.40
CA ALA A 497 5.37 -10.13 -34.13
C ALA A 497 6.15 -11.19 -34.95
N VAL A 498 7.33 -10.81 -35.47
CA VAL A 498 8.19 -11.65 -36.32
C VAL A 498 9.53 -12.02 -35.68
N VAL A 499 9.77 -11.57 -34.44
CA VAL A 499 10.97 -11.94 -33.68
C VAL A 499 10.80 -13.35 -33.13
N ASP A 500 11.84 -14.17 -33.23
CA ASP A 500 12.03 -15.41 -32.47
C ASP A 500 13.47 -15.46 -31.99
N CYS A 501 13.70 -15.10 -30.73
CA CYS A 501 15.03 -14.96 -30.16
C CYS A 501 15.03 -15.40 -28.69
N HIS A 502 15.88 -16.38 -28.38
CA HIS A 502 16.11 -16.82 -27.00
C HIS A 502 17.46 -16.30 -26.50
N ILE A 503 17.40 -15.43 -25.49
CA ILE A 503 18.55 -14.72 -24.94
C ILE A 503 18.78 -15.19 -23.50
N ALA A 504 20.01 -15.60 -23.18
CA ALA A 504 20.50 -15.70 -21.81
C ALA A 504 21.13 -14.38 -21.37
N PHE A 505 20.88 -13.97 -20.14
CA PHE A 505 21.55 -12.87 -19.46
C PHE A 505 22.43 -13.46 -18.36
N VAL A 506 23.73 -13.20 -18.44
CA VAL A 506 24.73 -13.69 -17.48
C VAL A 506 25.34 -12.50 -16.75
N MET A 507 25.15 -12.46 -15.43
CA MET A 507 25.63 -11.40 -14.55
C MET A 507 26.38 -12.01 -13.36
N GLY A 508 27.70 -12.14 -13.50
CA GLY A 508 28.52 -12.91 -12.56
C GLY A 508 28.10 -14.37 -12.52
N ASN A 509 27.67 -14.86 -11.36
CA ASN A 509 27.17 -16.23 -11.19
C ASN A 509 25.67 -16.37 -11.49
N SER A 510 24.95 -15.28 -11.72
CA SER A 510 23.53 -15.31 -12.03
C SER A 510 23.31 -15.55 -13.53
N ARG A 511 22.37 -16.44 -13.86
CA ARG A 511 21.89 -16.70 -15.21
C ARG A 511 20.36 -16.67 -15.21
N SER A 512 19.80 -15.90 -16.13
CA SER A 512 18.36 -15.90 -16.45
C SER A 512 18.20 -15.75 -17.96
N GLY A 513 16.98 -15.79 -18.48
CA GLY A 513 16.75 -15.58 -19.90
C GLY A 513 15.35 -15.12 -20.26
N LEU A 514 15.23 -14.66 -21.51
CA LEU A 514 13.97 -14.32 -22.15
C LEU A 514 13.90 -14.98 -23.53
N HIS A 515 12.78 -15.65 -23.82
CA HIS A 515 12.45 -16.09 -25.17
C HIS A 515 11.37 -15.17 -25.75
N VAL A 516 11.79 -14.25 -26.63
CA VAL A 516 10.88 -13.36 -27.35
C VAL A 516 10.42 -14.08 -28.60
N ARG A 517 9.12 -14.42 -28.68
CA ARG A 517 8.52 -15.01 -29.86
C ARG A 517 7.04 -14.71 -29.96
N ARG A 518 6.54 -14.50 -31.19
CA ARG A 518 5.09 -14.35 -31.48
C ARG A 518 4.43 -13.23 -30.65
N GLY A 519 5.12 -12.11 -30.46
CA GLY A 519 4.62 -11.00 -29.63
C GLY A 519 4.58 -11.30 -28.13
N VAL A 520 5.31 -12.32 -27.65
CA VAL A 520 5.38 -12.71 -26.23
C VAL A 520 6.84 -12.81 -25.79
N ALA A 521 7.15 -12.29 -24.61
CA ALA A 521 8.43 -12.48 -23.94
C ALA A 521 8.26 -13.48 -22.79
N ILE A 522 8.92 -14.63 -22.89
CA ILE A 522 8.78 -15.75 -21.95
C ILE A 522 9.99 -15.76 -21.02
N PRO A 523 9.80 -15.56 -19.70
CA PRO A 523 10.85 -15.82 -18.72
C PRO A 523 11.38 -17.24 -18.81
N THR A 524 12.70 -17.39 -18.81
CA THR A 524 13.41 -18.69 -18.78
C THR A 524 14.61 -18.61 -17.84
N ASP A 525 15.26 -19.75 -17.59
CA ASP A 525 16.57 -19.83 -16.92
C ASP A 525 17.74 -19.51 -17.87
N GLY A 526 17.46 -19.27 -19.16
CA GLY A 526 18.45 -19.01 -20.20
C GLY A 526 19.32 -20.22 -20.60
N THR A 527 19.10 -21.42 -20.07
CA THR A 527 19.98 -22.58 -20.34
C THR A 527 19.96 -23.03 -21.80
N ALA A 528 18.78 -23.02 -22.43
CA ALA A 528 18.59 -23.40 -23.83
C ALA A 528 18.79 -22.25 -24.83
N ALA A 529 19.24 -21.07 -24.37
CA ALA A 529 19.37 -19.89 -25.22
C ALA A 529 20.52 -20.03 -26.23
N GLU A 530 20.26 -19.67 -27.48
CA GLU A 530 21.25 -19.65 -28.57
C GLU A 530 22.15 -18.41 -28.52
N HIS A 531 21.70 -17.38 -27.81
CA HIS A 531 22.42 -16.12 -27.64
C HIS A 531 22.63 -15.82 -26.16
N THR A 532 23.75 -15.19 -25.82
CA THR A 532 24.08 -14.80 -24.45
C THR A 532 24.55 -13.35 -24.38
N VAL A 533 23.89 -12.54 -23.58
CA VAL A 533 24.34 -11.22 -23.13
C VAL A 533 25.09 -11.40 -21.81
N THR A 534 26.36 -11.00 -21.76
CA THR A 534 27.16 -10.95 -20.52
C THR A 534 27.35 -9.50 -20.11
N ILE A 535 26.91 -9.14 -18.91
CA ILE A 535 26.95 -7.77 -18.36
C ILE A 535 27.08 -7.83 -16.82
N SER A 536 27.70 -6.86 -16.17
CA SER A 536 27.70 -6.81 -14.69
C SER A 536 26.33 -6.38 -14.15
N HIS A 537 26.00 -6.75 -12.92
CA HIS A 537 24.75 -6.31 -12.29
C HIS A 537 24.69 -4.77 -12.18
N GLU A 538 25.83 -4.11 -11.93
CA GLU A 538 25.92 -2.66 -11.88
C GLU A 538 25.62 -1.99 -13.22
N HIS A 539 26.21 -2.48 -14.31
CA HIS A 539 25.93 -1.93 -15.64
C HIS A 539 24.51 -2.26 -16.09
N TRP A 540 23.96 -3.43 -15.73
CA TRP A 540 22.55 -3.73 -15.97
C TRP A 540 21.63 -2.75 -15.23
N ALA A 541 21.94 -2.43 -13.98
CA ALA A 541 21.22 -1.40 -13.22
C ALA A 541 21.32 -0.02 -13.89
N ASP A 542 22.47 0.33 -14.45
CA ASP A 542 22.63 1.56 -15.22
C ASP A 542 21.82 1.54 -16.53
N VAL A 543 21.75 0.40 -17.23
CA VAL A 543 20.90 0.22 -18.42
C VAL A 543 19.42 0.36 -18.07
N ILE A 544 18.92 -0.43 -17.12
CA ILE A 544 17.50 -0.40 -16.72
C ILE A 544 17.08 0.96 -16.16
N SER A 545 17.97 1.66 -15.45
CA SER A 545 17.67 3.00 -14.92
C SER A 545 17.88 4.14 -15.94
N GLY A 546 18.30 3.82 -17.16
CA GLY A 546 18.52 4.78 -18.25
C GLY A 546 19.76 5.66 -18.10
N ARG A 547 20.71 5.27 -17.24
CA ARG A 547 22.01 5.94 -17.06
C ARG A 547 23.05 5.53 -18.11
N LEU A 548 22.83 4.39 -18.75
CA LEU A 548 23.65 3.82 -19.82
C LEU A 548 22.71 3.25 -20.89
N THR A 549 23.00 3.44 -22.17
CA THR A 549 22.27 2.71 -23.23
C THR A 549 22.89 1.34 -23.45
N PHE A 550 22.12 0.38 -23.95
CA PHE A 550 22.66 -0.95 -24.24
C PHE A 550 23.69 -0.89 -25.37
N ALA A 551 23.49 -0.06 -26.40
CA ALA A 551 24.52 0.21 -27.41
C ALA A 551 25.82 0.76 -26.80
N ASP A 552 25.76 1.77 -25.92
CA ASP A 552 26.95 2.31 -25.25
C ASP A 552 27.63 1.25 -24.36
N ALA A 553 26.85 0.38 -23.74
CA ALA A 553 27.38 -0.74 -22.96
C ALA A 553 28.15 -1.74 -23.85
N LEU A 554 27.67 -2.01 -25.06
CA LEU A 554 28.37 -2.85 -26.04
C LEU A 554 29.64 -2.16 -26.55
N ASP A 555 29.56 -0.88 -26.92
CA ASP A 555 30.67 -0.10 -27.48
C ASP A 555 31.83 0.07 -26.49
N SER A 556 31.51 0.24 -25.20
CA SER A 556 32.50 0.34 -24.12
C SER A 556 33.06 -1.01 -23.65
N GLY A 557 32.47 -2.13 -24.09
CA GLY A 557 32.79 -3.46 -23.60
C GLY A 557 32.23 -3.79 -22.21
N ALA A 558 31.37 -2.93 -21.65
CA ALA A 558 30.64 -3.17 -20.40
C ALA A 558 29.61 -4.31 -20.52
N ALA A 559 29.12 -4.56 -21.73
CA ALA A 559 28.31 -5.70 -22.11
C ALA A 559 28.93 -6.40 -23.34
N THR A 560 28.71 -7.71 -23.48
CA THR A 560 29.12 -8.48 -24.67
C THR A 560 28.03 -9.45 -25.09
N ILE A 561 27.94 -9.74 -26.38
CA ILE A 561 27.01 -10.72 -26.95
C ILE A 561 27.78 -11.90 -27.52
N SER A 562 27.41 -13.12 -27.12
CA SER A 562 27.76 -14.36 -27.79
C SER A 562 26.56 -14.83 -28.63
N GLY A 563 26.78 -15.15 -29.91
CA GLY A 563 25.72 -15.44 -30.88
C GLY A 563 25.53 -14.33 -31.91
N ASP A 564 24.32 -14.18 -32.45
CA ASP A 564 24.00 -13.12 -33.41
C ASP A 564 23.56 -11.84 -32.70
N ALA A 565 24.47 -10.86 -32.67
CA ALA A 565 24.22 -9.55 -32.06
C ALA A 565 23.06 -8.80 -32.69
N SER A 566 22.86 -8.92 -34.01
CA SER A 566 21.79 -8.19 -34.70
C SER A 566 20.41 -8.68 -34.26
N THR A 567 20.25 -10.00 -34.12
CA THR A 567 19.02 -10.64 -33.63
C THR A 567 18.76 -10.29 -32.17
N VAL A 568 19.79 -10.28 -31.30
CA VAL A 568 19.65 -9.88 -29.90
C VAL A 568 19.22 -8.41 -29.77
N VAL A 569 19.89 -7.49 -30.47
CA VAL A 569 19.55 -6.05 -30.42
C VAL A 569 18.14 -5.81 -30.95
N ALA A 570 17.74 -6.46 -32.05
CA ALA A 570 16.39 -6.36 -32.59
C ALA A 570 15.32 -6.86 -31.59
N ALA A 571 15.60 -7.96 -30.88
CA ALA A 571 14.71 -8.48 -29.84
C ALA A 571 14.62 -7.52 -28.63
N LEU A 572 15.74 -6.92 -28.19
CA LEU A 572 15.76 -5.96 -27.09
C LEU A 572 15.08 -4.63 -27.44
N ALA A 573 15.14 -4.20 -28.70
CA ALA A 573 14.46 -3.01 -29.17
C ALA A 573 12.92 -3.14 -29.21
N CYS A 574 12.38 -4.35 -29.05
CA CYS A 574 10.92 -4.57 -28.97
C CYS A 574 10.32 -4.18 -27.61
N PHE A 575 11.13 -3.92 -26.60
CA PHE A 575 10.67 -3.52 -25.27
C PHE A 575 10.54 -1.99 -25.17
N GLU A 576 9.52 -1.49 -24.50
CA GLU A 576 9.29 -0.08 -24.18
C GLU A 576 10.24 0.41 -23.06
N VAL A 577 11.53 0.23 -23.28
CA VAL A 577 12.61 0.65 -22.39
C VAL A 577 13.62 1.41 -23.25
N PRO A 578 13.65 2.76 -23.21
CA PRO A 578 14.42 3.56 -24.16
C PRO A 578 15.91 3.22 -24.24
N SER A 579 16.52 2.82 -23.12
CA SER A 579 17.92 2.41 -23.06
C SER A 579 18.22 1.08 -23.76
N LEU A 580 17.20 0.27 -24.09
CA LEU A 580 17.33 -0.97 -24.87
C LEU A 580 17.07 -0.76 -26.38
N GLN A 581 16.49 0.37 -26.77
CA GLN A 581 16.09 0.66 -28.16
C GLN A 581 17.16 1.41 -28.96
N GLY A 582 18.17 1.96 -28.29
CA GLY A 582 19.24 2.77 -28.86
C GLY A 582 20.52 1.99 -29.11
#